data_AF-A0A255PCW5-F1
#
_entry.id   AF-A0A255PCW5-F1
#
_cell.length_a   1.000
_cell.length_b   1.000
_cell.length_c   1.000
_cell.angle_alpha   90.00
_cell.angle_beta   90.00
_cell.angle_gamma   90.00
#
_symmetry.space_group_name_H-M   'P 1'
#
loop_
_entity.id
_entity.type
_entity.pdbx_description
1 polymer ?
#
loop_
_entity_poly.entity_id
_entity_poly.type
_entity_poly.pdbx_seq_one_letter_code
_entity_poly.pdbx_strand_id
1 'polypeptide(L)'
;MPYTVWNGPAPTTAAQQSVTTGTSIKTMLQLATPSTRMIQILEWGFSLDDPPGADGVVELLQTDVAATVTPHVNSGVINLDPNGTNTLLTLGASATGYTATAEGSTTAARVFDAVSLSSVSGESGLSYVRTFMPDDRPIVAVSRFLRVRATTPTTASDMRCFVTFQEVG
;
A
#
# COMPACT_ATOMS: atom_id res chain seq x y z
N MET A 1 -14.24 0.76 -12.49
CA MET A 1 -14.83 0.98 -11.15
C MET A 1 -13.70 1.09 -10.16
N PRO A 2 -13.69 2.09 -9.27
CA PRO A 2 -12.61 2.27 -8.32
C PRO A 2 -12.80 1.42 -7.05
N TYR A 3 -11.70 0.92 -6.53
CA TYR A 3 -11.59 0.16 -5.29
C TYR A 3 -10.62 0.86 -4.35
N THR A 4 -10.83 0.75 -3.03
CA THR A 4 -9.89 1.21 -2.01
C THR A 4 -9.49 0.07 -1.09
N VAL A 5 -8.19 -0.03 -0.79
CA VAL A 5 -7.64 -1.04 0.12
C VAL A 5 -6.79 -0.35 1.17
N TRP A 6 -7.00 -0.70 2.43
CA TRP A 6 -6.24 -0.21 3.58
C TRP A 6 -5.25 -1.26 4.05
N ASN A 7 -4.15 -0.85 4.69
CA ASN A 7 -3.17 -1.75 5.31
C ASN A 7 -3.66 -2.41 6.62
N GLY A 8 -4.87 -2.93 6.63
CA GLY A 8 -5.43 -3.60 7.80
C GLY A 8 -6.71 -4.36 7.47
N PRO A 9 -7.25 -5.12 8.43
CA PRO A 9 -8.53 -5.80 8.24
C PRO A 9 -9.64 -4.77 7.99
N ALA A 10 -10.68 -5.19 7.25
CA ALA A 10 -11.86 -4.36 7.04
C ALA A 10 -12.43 -3.90 8.40
N PRO A 11 -12.68 -2.60 8.60
CA PRO A 11 -13.20 -2.11 9.87
C PRO A 11 -14.65 -2.61 9.99
N THR A 12 -14.89 -3.44 10.99
CA THR A 12 -16.22 -3.98 11.30
C THR A 12 -16.65 -3.42 12.66
N THR A 13 -16.60 -4.23 13.71
CA THR A 13 -16.86 -3.81 15.09
C THR A 13 -15.67 -3.02 15.67
N ALA A 14 -14.48 -3.17 15.09
CA ALA A 14 -13.26 -2.47 15.50
C ALA A 14 -12.86 -1.40 14.48
N ALA A 15 -12.25 -0.32 14.98
CA ALA A 15 -11.68 0.74 14.15
C ALA A 15 -10.53 0.22 13.26
N GLN A 16 -10.26 0.95 12.18
CA GLN A 16 -9.12 0.68 11.30
C GLN A 16 -7.81 0.76 12.11
N GLN A 17 -7.12 -0.37 12.23
CA GLN A 17 -5.87 -0.45 12.98
C GLN A 17 -4.73 0.20 12.19
N SER A 18 -3.87 0.93 12.89
CA SER A 18 -2.54 1.27 12.39
C SER A 18 -1.64 0.05 12.53
N VAL A 19 -0.64 -0.02 11.66
CA VAL A 19 0.34 -1.11 11.63
C VAL A 19 1.71 -0.51 11.88
N THR A 20 2.44 -1.11 12.81
CA THR A 20 3.82 -0.77 13.11
C THR A 20 4.71 -0.96 11.88
N THR A 21 5.41 0.09 11.48
CA THR A 21 6.42 0.07 10.41
C THR A 21 7.63 -0.79 10.78
N GLY A 22 8.64 -0.85 9.91
CA GLY A 22 9.90 -1.54 10.18
C GLY A 22 11.06 -0.57 10.34
N THR A 23 12.05 -0.97 11.16
CA THR A 23 13.38 -0.34 11.20
C THR A 23 14.23 -0.70 9.97
N SER A 24 13.82 -1.74 9.25
CA SER A 24 14.19 -2.05 7.87
C SER A 24 12.97 -1.85 6.97
N ILE A 25 13.17 -1.87 5.65
CA ILE A 25 12.09 -1.82 4.66
C ILE A 25 11.02 -2.86 5.03
N LYS A 26 9.79 -2.38 5.21
CA LYS A 26 8.62 -3.22 5.46
C LYS A 26 7.52 -2.89 4.47
N THR A 27 6.99 -3.90 3.81
CA THR A 27 5.80 -3.80 2.97
C THR A 27 4.58 -3.69 3.87
N MET A 28 3.93 -2.54 3.79
CA MET A 28 2.78 -2.19 4.63
C MET A 28 1.47 -2.60 3.95
N LEU A 29 1.40 -2.42 2.63
CA LEU A 29 0.31 -2.88 1.78
C LEU A 29 0.88 -3.46 0.48
N GLN A 30 0.35 -4.59 0.03
CA GLN A 30 0.68 -5.24 -1.23
C GLN A 30 -0.60 -5.58 -2.01
N LEU A 31 -0.67 -5.18 -3.29
CA LEU A 31 -1.73 -5.60 -4.21
C LEU A 31 -1.13 -6.44 -5.34
N ALA A 32 -1.69 -7.63 -5.58
CA ALA A 32 -1.22 -8.54 -6.62
C ALA A 32 -2.18 -8.52 -7.82
N THR A 33 -1.72 -7.96 -8.93
CA THR A 33 -2.49 -7.95 -10.19
C THR A 33 -2.59 -9.37 -10.75
N PRO A 34 -3.76 -9.81 -11.25
CA PRO A 34 -3.87 -11.10 -11.92
C PRO A 34 -3.11 -11.08 -13.26
N SER A 35 -3.03 -12.25 -13.92
CA SER A 35 -2.38 -12.37 -15.23
C SER A 35 -3.16 -11.75 -16.39
N THR A 36 -4.42 -11.35 -16.14
CA THR A 36 -5.37 -10.90 -17.17
C THR A 36 -5.76 -9.44 -17.05
N ARG A 37 -5.47 -8.77 -15.93
CA ARG A 37 -5.88 -7.39 -15.66
C ARG A 37 -4.77 -6.59 -15.00
N MET A 38 -4.62 -5.36 -15.46
CA MET A 38 -3.74 -4.37 -14.85
C MET A 38 -4.53 -3.54 -13.84
N ILE A 39 -3.83 -2.81 -12.97
CA ILE A 39 -4.46 -1.78 -12.14
C ILE A 39 -3.89 -0.41 -12.48
N GLN A 40 -4.74 0.59 -12.54
CA GLN A 40 -4.37 1.99 -12.65
C GLN A 40 -4.59 2.66 -11.29
N ILE A 41 -3.55 3.31 -10.78
CA ILE A 41 -3.58 3.98 -9.47
C ILE A 41 -4.26 5.33 -9.63
N LEU A 42 -5.25 5.60 -8.79
CA LEU A 42 -6.01 6.85 -8.77
C LEU A 42 -5.55 7.76 -7.64
N GLU A 43 -5.31 7.18 -6.47
CA GLU A 43 -4.89 7.89 -5.27
C GLU A 43 -4.12 6.93 -4.35
N TRP A 44 -3.19 7.48 -3.58
CA TRP A 44 -2.62 6.78 -2.45
C TRP A 44 -2.33 7.76 -1.33
N GLY A 45 -2.19 7.23 -0.12
CA GLY A 45 -1.84 8.05 1.02
C GLY A 45 -1.47 7.24 2.24
N PHE A 46 -0.97 7.94 3.24
CA PHE A 46 -0.67 7.38 4.55
C PHE A 46 -0.84 8.42 5.66
N SER A 47 -0.95 7.93 6.88
CA SER A 47 -0.88 8.70 8.12
C SER A 47 -0.08 7.93 9.16
N LEU A 48 0.79 8.61 9.89
CA LEU A 48 1.48 8.07 11.06
C LEU A 48 0.85 8.62 12.34
N ASP A 49 0.79 7.77 13.36
CA ASP A 49 0.31 8.16 14.69
C ASP A 49 1.34 9.05 15.41
N ASP A 50 2.64 8.84 15.15
CA ASP A 50 3.76 9.58 15.73
C ASP A 50 4.91 9.78 14.73
N PRO A 51 5.76 10.82 14.90
CA PRO A 51 7.00 10.97 14.13
C PRO A 51 7.96 9.78 14.32
N PRO A 52 8.74 9.42 13.29
CA PRO A 52 9.75 8.36 13.42
C PRO A 52 10.94 8.84 14.27
N GLY A 53 11.64 7.90 14.93
CA GLY A 53 12.80 8.21 15.77
C GLY A 53 14.05 8.68 15.00
N ALA A 54 14.03 8.57 13.68
CA ALA A 54 15.02 9.09 12.74
C ALA A 54 14.33 9.28 11.36
N ASP A 55 14.95 10.04 10.48
CA ASP A 55 14.37 10.36 9.17
C ASP A 55 14.03 9.09 8.39
N GLY A 56 12.79 9.02 7.91
CA GLY A 56 12.22 7.84 7.28
C GLY A 56 11.79 8.09 5.84
N VAL A 57 11.38 7.01 5.17
CA VAL A 57 10.86 7.08 3.81
C VAL A 57 9.65 6.15 3.67
N VAL A 58 8.59 6.65 3.03
CA VAL A 58 7.44 5.87 2.57
C VAL A 58 7.39 5.91 1.05
N GLU A 59 7.31 4.75 0.42
CA GLU A 59 7.40 4.61 -1.04
C GLU A 59 6.20 3.88 -1.61
N LEU A 60 5.73 4.35 -2.76
CA LEU A 60 4.79 3.66 -3.64
C LEU A 60 5.53 3.13 -4.86
N LEU A 61 5.54 1.82 -5.07
CA LEU A 61 6.28 1.21 -6.16
C LEU A 61 5.66 -0.11 -6.65
N GLN A 62 5.98 -0.46 -7.88
CA GLN A 62 5.76 -1.80 -8.43
C GLN A 62 6.99 -2.69 -8.20
N THR A 63 6.79 -3.96 -7.87
CA THR A 63 7.83 -5.00 -7.77
C THR A 63 7.47 -6.26 -8.55
N ASP A 64 8.47 -7.12 -8.76
CA ASP A 64 8.35 -8.39 -9.50
C ASP A 64 8.27 -9.64 -8.64
N VAL A 65 8.72 -9.57 -7.39
CA VAL A 65 8.58 -10.62 -6.37
C VAL A 65 7.57 -10.17 -5.32
N ALA A 66 6.87 -11.09 -4.66
CA ALA A 66 5.93 -10.83 -3.57
C ALA A 66 6.61 -10.84 -2.20
N ALA A 67 6.11 -10.03 -1.27
CA ALA A 67 6.36 -10.19 0.16
C ALA A 67 5.43 -11.27 0.72
N THR A 68 5.82 -11.91 1.80
CA THR A 68 4.91 -12.70 2.65
C THR A 68 4.14 -11.73 3.54
N VAL A 69 2.84 -11.64 3.34
CA VAL A 69 1.94 -10.68 3.98
C VAL A 69 0.81 -11.39 4.74
N THR A 70 0.18 -10.66 5.66
CA THR A 70 -1.13 -11.08 6.18
C THR A 70 -2.15 -10.95 5.05
N PRO A 71 -2.83 -12.04 4.65
CA PRO A 71 -3.71 -12.02 3.48
C PRO A 71 -4.92 -11.12 3.72
N HIS A 72 -5.30 -10.36 2.69
CA HIS A 72 -6.61 -9.73 2.67
C HIS A 72 -7.70 -10.77 2.39
N VAL A 73 -8.88 -10.52 2.97
CA VAL A 73 -10.15 -11.13 2.54
C VAL A 73 -10.87 -10.18 1.59
N ASN A 74 -11.81 -10.69 0.80
CA ASN A 74 -12.52 -9.89 -0.21
C ASN A 74 -13.19 -8.63 0.38
N SER A 75 -13.75 -8.70 1.59
CA SER A 75 -14.35 -7.55 2.26
C SER A 75 -13.35 -6.45 2.65
N GLY A 76 -12.06 -6.74 2.65
CA GLY A 76 -10.99 -5.74 2.84
C GLY A 76 -10.69 -4.92 1.59
N VAL A 77 -11.19 -5.33 0.42
CA VAL A 77 -11.12 -4.55 -0.81
C VAL A 77 -12.46 -3.86 -1.02
N ILE A 78 -12.49 -2.57 -0.69
CA ILE A 78 -13.72 -1.79 -0.67
C ILE A 78 -14.06 -1.37 -2.09
N ASN A 79 -15.15 -1.90 -2.63
CA ASN A 79 -15.73 -1.40 -3.86
C ASN A 79 -16.42 -0.05 -3.61
N LEU A 80 -16.02 1.00 -4.33
CA LEU A 80 -16.62 2.32 -4.20
C LEU A 80 -17.91 2.47 -5.03
N ASP A 81 -18.22 1.50 -5.89
CA ASP A 81 -19.53 1.33 -6.50
C ASP A 81 -20.32 0.24 -5.75
N PRO A 82 -21.40 0.57 -5.01
CA PRO A 82 -22.19 -0.40 -4.27
C PRO A 82 -22.78 -1.54 -5.12
N ASN A 83 -22.93 -1.32 -6.43
CA ASN A 83 -23.46 -2.32 -7.36
C ASN A 83 -22.38 -2.95 -8.25
N GLY A 84 -21.11 -2.58 -8.05
CA GLY A 84 -20.02 -3.06 -8.88
C GLY A 84 -19.58 -4.48 -8.53
N THR A 85 -18.87 -5.11 -9.46
CA THR A 85 -18.30 -6.45 -9.27
C THR A 85 -17.12 -6.42 -8.29
N ASN A 86 -16.91 -7.53 -7.58
CA ASN A 86 -15.69 -7.74 -6.79
C ASN A 86 -14.42 -7.59 -7.65
N THR A 87 -13.34 -7.18 -6.99
CA THR A 87 -12.01 -7.12 -7.60
C THR A 87 -11.55 -8.49 -8.11
N LEU A 88 -10.72 -8.48 -9.14
CA LEU A 88 -9.99 -9.62 -9.69
C LEU A 88 -8.56 -9.74 -9.14
N LEU A 89 -8.17 -8.91 -8.16
CA LEU A 89 -6.89 -9.06 -7.47
C LEU A 89 -6.73 -10.47 -6.89
N THR A 90 -5.53 -11.02 -7.01
CA THR A 90 -5.21 -12.31 -6.40
C THR A 90 -5.02 -12.10 -4.90
N LEU A 91 -5.83 -12.75 -4.07
CA LEU A 91 -5.71 -12.68 -2.61
C LEU A 91 -4.85 -13.84 -2.07
N GLY A 92 -4.05 -13.60 -1.03
CA GLY A 92 -3.25 -14.64 -0.40
C GLY A 92 -1.97 -14.12 0.25
N ALA A 93 -1.32 -14.97 1.04
CA ALA A 93 -0.14 -14.59 1.83
C ALA A 93 1.09 -14.24 0.96
N SER A 94 1.12 -14.65 -0.31
CA SER A 94 2.15 -14.25 -1.29
C SER A 94 1.52 -13.45 -2.45
N ALA A 95 0.41 -12.77 -2.19
CA ALA A 95 -0.35 -12.00 -3.17
C ALA A 95 -0.88 -10.71 -2.52
N THR A 96 -2.18 -10.42 -2.57
CA THR A 96 -2.75 -9.21 -1.96
C THR A 96 -2.91 -9.36 -0.45
N GLY A 97 -2.38 -8.40 0.29
CA GLY A 97 -2.38 -8.40 1.75
C GLY A 97 -1.67 -7.20 2.35
N TYR A 98 -1.53 -7.20 3.67
CA TYR A 98 -0.94 -6.12 4.44
C TYR A 98 0.03 -6.69 5.48
N THR A 99 0.91 -5.85 6.01
CA THR A 99 1.90 -6.21 7.04
C THR A 99 2.77 -7.40 6.65
N ALA A 100 3.90 -7.13 6.02
CA ALA A 100 4.84 -8.18 5.69
C ALA A 100 5.51 -8.80 6.94
N THR A 101 5.61 -10.13 6.91
CA THR A 101 6.46 -10.93 7.79
C THR A 101 7.79 -11.28 7.11
N ALA A 102 7.86 -11.18 5.78
CA ALA A 102 9.10 -11.24 5.00
C ALA A 102 8.97 -10.42 3.71
N GLU A 103 9.96 -9.60 3.37
CA GLU A 103 9.88 -8.68 2.21
C GLU A 103 10.01 -9.36 0.84
N GLY A 104 10.61 -10.55 0.79
CA GLY A 104 11.09 -11.15 -0.44
C GLY A 104 12.27 -10.38 -1.04
N SER A 105 13.00 -11.01 -1.97
CA SER A 105 14.10 -10.36 -2.69
C SER A 105 13.60 -9.86 -4.04
N THR A 106 13.32 -8.57 -4.15
CA THR A 106 12.86 -7.95 -5.40
C THR A 106 14.02 -7.83 -6.39
N THR A 107 13.85 -8.31 -7.61
CA THR A 107 14.88 -8.23 -8.67
C THR A 107 14.65 -7.07 -9.63
N ALA A 108 13.42 -6.55 -9.72
CA ALA A 108 13.05 -5.38 -10.49
C ALA A 108 11.99 -4.55 -9.76
N ALA A 109 12.18 -3.23 -9.76
CA ALA A 109 11.25 -2.29 -9.15
C ALA A 109 11.05 -1.03 -10.02
N ARG A 110 9.85 -0.45 -9.97
CA ARG A 110 9.55 0.86 -10.55
C ARG A 110 8.86 1.73 -9.51
N VAL A 111 9.55 2.77 -9.07
CA VAL A 111 9.03 3.73 -8.08
C VAL A 111 8.06 4.70 -8.77
N PHE A 112 6.90 4.90 -8.17
CA PHE A 112 5.90 5.87 -8.62
C PHE A 112 5.90 7.13 -7.76
N ASP A 113 6.17 6.97 -6.47
CA ASP A 113 6.23 8.07 -5.52
C ASP A 113 7.09 7.70 -4.30
N ALA A 114 7.70 8.70 -3.69
CA ALA A 114 8.48 8.54 -2.47
C ALA A 114 8.38 9.81 -1.61
N VAL A 115 8.08 9.62 -0.32
CA VAL A 115 7.89 10.70 0.64
C VAL A 115 8.88 10.52 1.78
N SER A 116 9.74 11.51 1.97
CA SER A 116 10.62 11.60 3.13
C SER A 116 9.85 12.08 4.35
N LEU A 117 10.13 11.48 5.49
CA LEU A 117 9.62 11.86 6.79
C LEU A 117 10.77 12.41 7.62
N SER A 118 10.61 13.60 8.19
CA SER A 118 11.51 14.11 9.20
C SER A 118 11.19 13.48 10.55
N SER A 119 12.24 13.18 11.31
CA SER A 119 12.15 12.84 12.73
C SER A 119 11.83 14.02 13.64
N VAL A 120 11.96 15.24 13.13
CA VAL A 120 11.71 16.47 13.87
C VAL A 120 10.25 16.89 13.70
N SER A 121 9.54 16.96 14.82
CA SER A 121 8.14 17.38 14.87
C SER A 121 7.92 18.73 14.18
N GLY A 122 7.05 18.75 13.18
CA GLY A 122 6.66 19.95 12.44
C GLY A 122 7.46 20.25 11.18
N GLU A 123 8.54 19.50 10.88
CA GLU A 123 9.29 19.67 9.63
C GLU A 123 8.66 18.94 8.44
N SER A 124 7.99 17.81 8.69
CA SER A 124 7.20 17.10 7.68
C SER A 124 5.82 16.75 8.23
N GLY A 125 4.80 16.76 7.37
CA GLY A 125 3.48 16.26 7.74
C GLY A 125 3.51 14.76 8.02
N LEU A 126 2.84 14.33 9.10
CA LEU A 126 2.63 12.91 9.40
C LEU A 126 1.51 12.29 8.57
N SER A 127 0.89 13.06 7.67
CA SER A 127 -0.12 12.59 6.74
C SER A 127 0.19 13.07 5.34
N TYR A 128 -0.09 12.22 4.38
CA TYR A 128 0.17 12.47 2.97
C TYR A 128 -0.93 11.82 2.14
N VAL A 129 -1.43 12.56 1.15
CA VAL A 129 -2.36 12.05 0.13
C VAL A 129 -1.95 12.63 -1.21
N ARG A 130 -1.86 11.78 -2.23
CA ARG A 130 -1.68 12.19 -3.61
C ARG A 130 -2.73 11.54 -4.50
N THR A 131 -3.56 12.40 -5.08
CA THR A 131 -4.46 12.03 -6.18
C THR A 131 -3.73 12.22 -7.50
N PHE A 132 -3.70 11.20 -8.35
CA PHE A 132 -3.11 11.28 -9.67
C PHE A 132 -4.10 11.87 -10.66
N MET A 133 -3.68 12.95 -11.34
CA MET A 133 -4.43 13.52 -12.45
C MET A 133 -4.57 12.47 -13.56
N PRO A 134 -5.69 12.46 -14.32
CA PRO A 134 -5.98 11.42 -15.31
C PRO A 134 -4.83 11.07 -16.26
N ASP A 135 -4.04 12.05 -16.66
CA ASP A 135 -2.95 11.90 -17.64
C ASP A 135 -1.65 11.30 -17.04
N ASP A 136 -1.48 11.33 -15.72
CA ASP A 136 -0.26 10.89 -15.00
C ASP A 136 -0.53 9.68 -14.10
N ARG A 137 -1.65 8.98 -14.30
CA ARG A 137 -2.03 7.83 -13.47
C ARG A 137 -1.09 6.64 -13.73
N PRO A 138 -0.30 6.20 -12.73
CA PRO A 138 0.57 5.05 -12.91
C PRO A 138 -0.22 3.77 -13.16
N ILE A 139 0.26 2.94 -14.08
CA ILE A 139 -0.31 1.62 -14.38
C ILE A 139 0.62 0.54 -13.85
N VAL A 140 0.09 -0.38 -13.06
CA VAL A 140 0.80 -1.59 -12.62
C VAL A 140 0.50 -2.71 -13.59
N ALA A 141 1.54 -3.30 -14.18
CA ALA A 141 1.41 -4.36 -15.17
C ALA A 141 0.83 -5.66 -14.58
N VAL A 142 0.28 -6.52 -15.44
CA VAL A 142 -0.22 -7.85 -15.06
C VAL A 142 0.86 -8.70 -14.38
N SER A 143 0.46 -9.61 -13.50
CA SER A 143 1.37 -10.50 -12.75
C SER A 143 2.49 -9.76 -12.01
N ARG A 144 2.24 -8.52 -11.56
CA ARG A 144 3.14 -7.73 -10.71
C ARG A 144 2.48 -7.40 -9.38
N PHE A 145 3.30 -6.80 -8.51
CA PHE A 145 2.88 -6.40 -7.18
C PHE A 145 3.01 -4.89 -7.04
N LEU A 146 1.93 -4.21 -6.68
CA LEU A 146 2.02 -2.86 -6.13
C LEU A 146 2.34 -2.97 -4.65
N ARG A 147 3.25 -2.14 -4.15
CA ARG A 147 3.58 -2.07 -2.74
C ARG A 147 3.62 -0.64 -2.24
N VAL A 148 3.05 -0.44 -1.05
CA VAL A 148 3.39 0.67 -0.16
C VAL A 148 4.38 0.13 0.84
N ARG A 149 5.60 0.69 0.86
CA ARG A 149 6.66 0.29 1.80
C ARG A 149 7.01 1.45 2.71
N ALA A 150 7.37 1.15 3.94
CA ALA A 150 7.86 2.13 4.89
C ALA A 150 9.18 1.68 5.50
N THR A 151 10.08 2.64 5.70
CA THR A 151 11.31 2.48 6.48
C THR A 151 11.38 3.63 7.46
N THR A 152 11.29 3.33 8.75
CA THR A 152 11.44 4.29 9.85
C THR A 152 12.64 3.84 10.68
N PRO A 153 13.85 4.35 10.41
CA PRO A 153 15.05 3.90 11.10
C PRO A 153 14.96 4.14 12.61
N THR A 154 15.73 3.36 13.37
CA THR A 154 15.83 3.35 14.85
C THR A 154 14.58 2.91 15.59
N THR A 155 13.41 3.49 15.29
CA THR A 155 12.14 3.20 15.99
C THR A 155 11.00 3.10 14.99
N ALA A 156 10.18 2.07 15.13
CA ALA A 156 8.98 1.92 14.31
C ALA A 156 7.87 2.89 14.77
N SER A 157 7.09 3.36 13.81
CA SER A 157 5.91 4.20 14.03
C SER A 157 4.68 3.45 13.52
N ASP A 158 3.53 3.69 14.14
CA ASP A 158 2.29 3.08 13.70
C ASP A 158 1.72 3.88 12.52
N MET A 159 1.48 3.19 11.40
CA MET A 159 1.07 3.81 10.13
C MET A 159 -0.21 3.17 9.59
N ARG A 160 -1.12 4.02 9.10
CA ARG A 160 -2.22 3.62 8.20
C ARG A 160 -1.85 4.05 6.78
N CYS A 161 -2.05 3.20 5.79
CA CYS A 161 -1.95 3.58 4.39
C CYS A 161 -3.06 2.96 3.56
N PHE A 162 -3.36 3.61 2.45
CA PHE A 162 -4.37 3.17 1.51
C PHE A 162 -3.92 3.39 0.07
N VAL A 163 -4.52 2.60 -0.82
CA VAL A 163 -4.44 2.80 -2.25
C VAL A 163 -5.85 2.71 -2.83
N THR A 164 -6.20 3.72 -3.63
CA THR A 164 -7.39 3.70 -4.48
C THR A 164 -6.96 3.47 -5.92
N PHE A 165 -7.52 2.44 -6.54
CA PHE A 165 -7.17 2.01 -7.89
C PHE A 165 -8.41 1.63 -8.68
N GLN A 166 -8.25 1.46 -9.99
CA GLN A 166 -9.24 0.79 -10.83
C GLN A 166 -8.58 -0.29 -11.66
N GLU A 167 -9.32 -1.35 -11.97
CA GLU A 167 -8.87 -2.39 -12.88
C GLU A 167 -9.03 -1.92 -14.32
N VAL A 168 -8.01 -2.16 -15.15
CA VAL A 168 -7.96 -1.73 -16.56
C VAL A 168 -7.40 -2.84 -17.45
N GLY A 169 -7.80 -2.82 -18.72
CA GLY A 169 -7.42 -3.79 -19.75
C GLY A 169 -8.49 -4.84 -19.95
#